data_AF-A0A2A4MJA1-F1
#
_entry.id   AF-A0A2A4MJA1-F1
#
_cell.length_a   1.000
_cell.length_b   1.000
_cell.length_c   1.000
_cell.angle_alpha   90.00
_cell.angle_beta   90.00
_cell.angle_gamma   90.00
#
_symmetry.space_group_name_H-M   'P 1'
#
loop_
_entity.id
_entity.type
_entity.pdbx_description
1 polymer ?
#
loop_
_entity_poly.entity_id
_entity_poly.type
_entity_poly.pdbx_seq_one_letter_code
_entity_poly.pdbx_strand_id
1 'polypeptide(L)'
;MTIGLDPGLRTGVKVSVVDQTGKYLEDTAIYPHAPRNKWDESIAILASLCKKHAVELISIGNGTASRETDKLAAELMSKHRELKLTKAMVSEAGASVYSASDIAREEFPDLDVTVRGAISIARRLQDPLAELVKVEPKSIGVGQYQ
;
A
#
# COMPACT_ATOMS: atom_id res chain seq x y z
N MET A 1 -6.29 8.45 8.88
CA MET A 1 -6.70 7.48 7.81
C MET A 1 -5.50 7.23 6.90
N THR A 2 -5.27 6.00 6.44
CA THR A 2 -4.05 5.64 5.70
C THR A 2 -4.38 4.98 4.36
N ILE A 3 -3.68 5.37 3.29
CA ILE A 3 -3.67 4.66 2.01
C ILE A 3 -2.37 3.88 1.87
N GLY A 4 -2.44 2.58 1.61
CA GLY A 4 -1.31 1.72 1.31
C GLY A 4 -1.13 1.57 -0.20
N LEU A 5 0.10 1.75 -0.66
CA LEU A 5 0.53 1.56 -2.04
C LEU A 5 1.53 0.41 -2.08
N ASP A 6 1.10 -0.72 -2.67
CA ASP A 6 1.94 -1.86 -3.01
C ASP A 6 2.47 -1.71 -4.45
N PRO A 7 3.71 -1.24 -4.64
CA PRO A 7 4.26 -0.88 -5.94
C PRO A 7 4.35 -2.06 -6.91
N GLY A 8 4.15 -1.77 -8.18
CA GLY A 8 4.33 -2.76 -9.25
C GLY A 8 4.32 -2.11 -10.63
N LEU A 9 5.02 -2.74 -11.57
CA LEU A 9 5.08 -2.30 -12.97
C LEU A 9 3.91 -2.88 -13.76
N ARG A 10 4.11 -4.07 -14.37
CA ARG A 10 3.15 -4.71 -15.28
C ARG A 10 1.79 -4.99 -14.62
N THR A 11 1.79 -5.38 -13.35
CA THR A 11 0.58 -5.69 -12.57
C THR A 11 -0.05 -4.46 -11.91
N GLY A 12 0.56 -3.28 -12.10
CA GLY A 12 0.12 -2.05 -11.47
C GLY A 12 0.49 -1.95 -9.98
N VAL A 13 0.18 -0.78 -9.43
CA VAL A 13 0.27 -0.48 -7.99
C VAL A 13 -1.08 -0.83 -7.37
N LYS A 14 -1.06 -1.68 -6.35
CA LYS A 14 -2.27 -2.05 -5.62
C LYS A 14 -2.48 -1.04 -4.50
N VAL A 15 -3.71 -0.57 -4.37
CA VAL A 15 -4.08 0.55 -3.51
C VAL A 15 -5.12 0.04 -2.52
N SER A 16 -4.93 0.30 -1.23
CA SER A 16 -5.94 -0.01 -0.23
C SER A 16 -6.04 1.11 0.80
N VAL A 17 -7.25 1.46 1.20
CA VAL A 17 -7.51 2.47 2.23
C VAL A 17 -7.94 1.75 3.51
N VAL A 18 -7.32 2.14 4.63
CA VAL A 18 -7.67 1.68 5.96
C VAL A 18 -7.97 2.85 6.90
N ASP A 19 -8.93 2.66 7.80
CA ASP A 19 -9.26 3.64 8.83
C ASP A 19 -8.21 3.70 9.95
N GLN A 20 -8.44 4.58 10.93
CA GLN A 20 -7.54 4.77 12.06
C GLN A 20 -7.38 3.51 12.93
N THR A 21 -8.30 2.55 12.84
CA THR A 21 -8.24 1.25 13.54
C THR A 21 -7.60 0.15 12.70
N GLY A 22 -7.21 0.45 11.46
CA GLY A 22 -6.69 -0.52 10.50
C GLY A 22 -7.80 -1.32 9.80
N LYS A 23 -9.07 -0.92 9.92
CA LYS A 23 -10.18 -1.55 9.19
C LYS A 23 -10.11 -1.19 7.71
N TYR A 24 -10.21 -2.19 6.84
CA TYR A 24 -10.31 -2.01 5.39
C TYR A 24 -11.57 -1.23 5.00
N LEU A 25 -11.42 -0.29 4.06
CA LEU A 25 -12.53 0.53 3.55
C LEU A 25 -12.75 0.36 2.04
N GLU A 26 -11.69 0.42 1.24
CA GLU A 26 -11.78 0.38 -0.23
C GLU A 26 -10.42 0.03 -0.82
N ASP A 27 -10.41 -0.63 -1.98
CA ASP A 27 -9.22 -0.86 -2.79
C ASP A 27 -9.43 -0.51 -4.26
N THR A 28 -8.32 -0.39 -4.96
CA THR A 28 -8.28 -0.35 -6.42
C THR A 28 -6.90 -0.75 -6.93
N ALA A 29 -6.75 -0.85 -8.25
CA ALA A 29 -5.46 -1.01 -8.91
C ALA A 29 -5.26 0.15 -9.89
N ILE A 30 -4.12 0.83 -9.75
CA ILE A 30 -3.70 1.90 -10.65
C ILE A 30 -2.50 1.46 -11.48
N TYR A 31 -2.31 2.08 -12.65
CA TYR A 31 -1.26 1.67 -13.59
C TYR A 31 -0.37 2.84 -14.03
N PRO A 32 0.26 3.55 -13.10
CA PRO A 32 1.05 4.75 -13.37
C PRO A 32 2.31 4.46 -14.20
N HIS A 33 2.85 3.25 -14.07
CA HIS A 33 4.15 2.88 -14.60
C HIS A 33 4.05 2.08 -15.92
N ALA A 34 5.20 1.79 -16.52
CA ALA A 34 5.28 0.93 -17.69
C ALA A 34 4.63 -0.46 -17.43
N PRO A 35 3.91 -1.04 -18.40
CA PRO A 35 3.77 -0.59 -19.79
C PRO A 35 2.60 0.37 -20.04
N ARG A 36 1.71 0.59 -19.05
CA ARG A 36 0.46 1.34 -19.29
C ARG A 36 0.62 2.86 -19.18
N ASN A 37 1.59 3.32 -18.38
CA ASN A 37 1.98 4.73 -18.24
C ASN A 37 0.79 5.68 -17.96
N LYS A 38 -0.17 5.25 -17.13
CA LYS A 38 -1.38 6.03 -16.79
C LYS A 38 -1.15 6.94 -15.60
N TRP A 39 -0.14 7.82 -15.70
CA TRP A 39 0.35 8.64 -14.59
C TRP A 39 -0.70 9.60 -14.03
N ASP A 40 -1.23 10.51 -14.85
CA ASP A 40 -2.20 11.52 -14.40
C ASP A 40 -3.54 10.90 -13.97
N GLU A 41 -3.99 9.84 -14.65
CA GLU A 41 -5.17 9.07 -14.25
C GLU A 41 -4.99 8.47 -12.86
N SER A 42 -3.81 7.89 -12.58
CA SER A 42 -3.48 7.34 -11.27
C SER A 42 -3.46 8.41 -10.19
N ILE A 43 -2.92 9.61 -10.48
CA ILE A 43 -2.97 10.75 -9.55
C ILE A 43 -4.43 11.14 -9.26
N ALA A 44 -5.28 11.24 -10.28
CA ALA A 44 -6.68 11.63 -10.11
C ALA A 44 -7.44 10.61 -9.24
N ILE A 45 -7.24 9.31 -9.47
CA ILE A 45 -7.82 8.24 -8.67
C ILE A 45 -7.36 8.34 -7.22
N LEU A 46 -6.05 8.48 -6.97
CA LEU A 46 -5.51 8.62 -5.62
C LEU A 46 -6.04 9.87 -4.91
N ALA A 47 -6.10 11.01 -5.60
CA ALA A 47 -6.66 12.24 -5.04
C ALA A 47 -8.14 12.08 -4.65
N SER A 48 -8.92 11.39 -5.49
CA SER A 48 -10.32 11.08 -5.20
C SER A 48 -10.47 10.20 -3.96
N LEU A 49 -9.67 9.13 -3.85
CA LEU A 49 -9.67 8.24 -2.67
C LEU A 49 -9.24 8.99 -1.41
N CYS A 50 -8.17 9.77 -1.49
CA CYS A 50 -7.68 10.56 -0.37
C CYS A 50 -8.73 11.56 0.12
N LYS A 51 -9.43 12.23 -0.79
CA LYS A 51 -10.51 13.16 -0.45
C LYS A 51 -11.74 12.45 0.13
N LYS A 52 -12.17 11.34 -0.49
CA LYS A 52 -13.35 10.55 -0.08
C LYS A 52 -13.22 10.04 1.35
N HIS A 53 -12.04 9.57 1.73
CA HIS A 53 -11.81 8.95 3.04
C HIS A 53 -11.08 9.86 4.04
N ALA A 54 -10.82 11.11 3.68
CA ALA A 54 -10.00 12.03 4.49
C ALA A 54 -8.66 11.39 4.90
N VAL A 55 -7.95 10.82 3.91
CA VAL A 55 -6.61 10.23 4.09
C VAL A 55 -5.63 11.31 4.53
N GLU A 56 -4.77 10.96 5.49
CA GLU A 56 -3.71 11.82 6.00
C GLU A 56 -2.32 11.21 5.71
N LEU A 57 -2.26 9.88 5.62
CA LEU A 57 -1.01 9.12 5.49
C LEU A 57 -0.99 8.29 4.21
N ILE A 58 0.13 8.33 3.48
CA ILE A 58 0.44 7.46 2.35
C ILE A 58 1.57 6.51 2.78
N SER A 59 1.27 5.22 2.87
CA SER A 59 2.27 4.17 3.08
C SER A 59 2.69 3.59 1.73
N ILE A 60 3.99 3.57 1.46
CA ILE A 60 4.54 3.08 0.19
C ILE A 60 5.48 1.92 0.49
N GLY A 61 5.17 0.75 -0.06
CA GLY A 61 6.07 -0.38 0.05
C GLY A 61 7.43 -0.13 -0.62
N ASN A 62 8.51 -0.68 -0.04
CA ASN A 62 9.89 -0.53 -0.51
C ASN A 62 10.36 -1.58 -1.54
N GLY A 63 9.42 -2.25 -2.22
CA GLY A 63 9.65 -3.29 -3.21
C GLY A 63 9.88 -2.76 -4.62
N THR A 64 9.48 -3.56 -5.61
CA THR A 64 9.73 -3.27 -7.04
C THR A 64 8.93 -2.04 -7.49
N ALA A 65 9.60 -1.09 -8.14
CA ALA A 65 9.02 0.19 -8.57
C ALA A 65 8.57 1.12 -7.43
N SER A 66 9.09 0.89 -6.22
CA SER A 66 8.88 1.76 -5.06
C SER A 66 9.34 3.20 -5.31
N ARG A 67 10.51 3.39 -5.93
CA ARG A 67 11.04 4.72 -6.28
C ARG A 67 10.13 5.49 -7.24
N GLU A 68 9.58 4.83 -8.23
CA GLU A 68 8.64 5.42 -9.19
C GLU A 68 7.30 5.75 -8.51
N THR A 69 6.84 4.89 -7.60
CA THR A 69 5.61 5.12 -6.82
C THR A 69 5.79 6.24 -5.79
N ASP A 70 6.98 6.38 -5.20
CA ASP A 70 7.34 7.48 -4.30
C ASP A 70 7.30 8.84 -5.01
N LYS A 71 7.72 8.87 -6.28
CA LYS A 71 7.59 10.05 -7.16
C LYS A 71 6.14 10.37 -7.47
N LEU A 72 5.31 9.37 -7.75
CA LEU A 72 3.87 9.54 -7.98
C LEU A 72 3.19 10.16 -6.76
N ALA A 73 3.49 9.64 -5.56
CA ALA A 73 2.95 10.17 -4.31
C ALA A 73 3.43 11.61 -4.05
N ALA A 74 4.70 11.93 -4.33
CA ALA A 74 5.20 13.30 -4.23
C ALA A 74 4.49 14.27 -5.17
N GLU A 75 4.20 13.84 -6.41
CA GLU A 75 3.48 14.67 -7.37
C GLU A 75 2.01 14.86 -6.98
N LEU A 76 1.34 13.80 -6.50
CA LEU A 76 0.00 13.88 -5.89
C LEU A 76 -0.02 14.95 -4.78
N MET A 77 0.94 14.89 -3.85
CA MET A 77 1.06 15.85 -2.75
C MET A 77 1.31 17.28 -3.23
N SER A 78 2.09 17.45 -4.31
CA SER A 78 2.39 18.75 -4.89
C SER A 78 1.17 19.37 -5.59
N LYS A 79 0.41 18.56 -6.34
CA LYS A 79 -0.80 18.97 -7.07
C LYS A 79 -2.00 19.21 -6.14
N HIS A 80 -2.07 18.48 -5.02
CA HIS A 80 -3.20 18.49 -4.08
C HIS A 80 -2.76 18.86 -2.65
N ARG A 81 -2.17 20.04 -2.48
CA ARG A 81 -1.65 20.52 -1.18
C ARG A 81 -2.74 20.64 -0.11
N GLU A 82 -3.99 20.87 -0.53
CA GLU A 82 -5.16 20.95 0.34
C GLU A 82 -5.42 19.66 1.13
N LEU A 83 -4.97 18.51 0.62
CA LEU A 83 -5.15 17.21 1.28
C LEU A 83 -4.19 16.99 2.45
N LYS A 84 -3.13 17.83 2.60
CA LYS A 84 -2.17 17.78 3.72
C LYS A 84 -1.60 16.39 4.00
N LEU A 85 -1.37 15.62 2.94
CA LEU A 85 -0.90 14.24 3.02
C LEU A 85 0.55 14.18 3.52
N THR A 86 0.88 13.14 4.28
CA THR A 86 2.25 12.77 4.64
C THR A 86 2.55 11.39 4.06
N LYS A 87 3.69 11.23 3.38
CA LYS A 87 4.11 9.93 2.84
C LYS A 87 5.26 9.32 3.62
N ALA A 88 5.28 7.99 3.72
CA ALA A 88 6.36 7.23 4.31
C ALA A 88 6.61 5.94 3.51
N MET A 89 7.89 5.59 3.38
CA MET A 89 8.31 4.30 2.88
C MET A 89 8.22 3.27 4.01
N VAL A 90 7.69 2.09 3.73
CA VAL A 90 7.61 0.97 4.68
C VAL A 90 8.21 -0.29 4.09
N SER A 91 8.67 -1.19 4.96
CA SER A 91 9.15 -2.50 4.54
C SER A 91 7.99 -3.35 4.02
N GLU A 92 8.16 -3.98 2.87
CA GLU A 92 7.25 -5.01 2.34
C GLU A 92 7.66 -6.43 2.74
N ALA A 93 8.73 -6.58 3.54
CA ALA A 93 9.23 -7.89 3.94
C ALA A 93 8.13 -8.73 4.59
N GLY A 94 7.85 -9.91 4.03
CA GLY A 94 6.80 -10.80 4.50
C GLY A 94 5.36 -10.36 4.19
N ALA A 95 5.13 -9.25 3.47
CA ALA A 95 3.78 -8.84 3.08
C ALA A 95 3.12 -9.84 2.12
N SER A 96 3.91 -10.41 1.20
CA SER A 96 3.47 -11.49 0.30
C SER A 96 3.20 -12.81 1.03
N VAL A 97 3.94 -13.08 2.11
CA VAL A 97 3.72 -14.27 2.96
C VAL A 97 2.46 -14.09 3.78
N TYR A 98 2.27 -12.93 4.40
CA TYR A 98 1.03 -12.57 5.08
C TYR A 98 -0.16 -12.71 4.13
N SER A 99 -0.12 -12.10 2.95
CA SER A 99 -1.30 -12.05 2.07
C SER A 99 -1.77 -13.42 1.57
N ALA A 100 -0.85 -14.38 1.47
CA ALA A 100 -1.12 -15.77 1.12
C ALA A 100 -1.44 -16.67 2.33
N SER A 101 -1.29 -16.19 3.57
CA SER A 101 -1.50 -16.95 4.80
C SER A 101 -2.97 -17.21 5.10
N ASP A 102 -3.24 -18.21 5.95
CA ASP A 102 -4.59 -18.50 6.42
C ASP A 102 -5.13 -17.38 7.31
N ILE A 103 -4.28 -16.73 8.12
CA ILE A 103 -4.66 -15.54 8.92
C ILE A 103 -5.25 -14.45 8.02
N ALA A 104 -4.59 -14.13 6.90
CA ALA A 104 -5.08 -13.11 5.99
C ALA A 104 -6.35 -13.54 5.23
N ARG A 105 -6.53 -14.84 4.98
CA ARG A 105 -7.78 -15.39 4.41
C ARG A 105 -8.93 -15.34 5.41
N GLU A 106 -8.65 -15.53 6.70
CA GLU A 106 -9.65 -15.38 7.77
C GLU A 106 -10.03 -13.92 7.99
N GLU A 107 -9.05 -13.00 7.99
CA GLU A 107 -9.31 -11.55 8.11
C GLU A 107 -10.06 -11.00 6.88
N PHE A 108 -9.75 -11.49 5.68
CA PHE A 108 -10.24 -10.95 4.41
C PHE A 108 -10.60 -12.04 3.40
N PRO A 109 -11.64 -12.86 3.66
CA PRO A 109 -11.96 -14.04 2.86
C PRO A 109 -12.26 -13.71 1.40
N ASP A 110 -12.95 -12.60 1.16
CA ASP A 110 -13.44 -12.21 -0.16
C ASP A 110 -12.45 -11.33 -0.96
N LEU A 111 -11.31 -10.94 -0.37
CA LEU A 111 -10.33 -10.07 -1.03
C LEU A 111 -9.23 -10.87 -1.73
N ASP A 112 -8.77 -10.40 -2.88
CA ASP A 112 -7.64 -10.97 -3.61
C ASP A 112 -6.34 -10.86 -2.80
N VAL A 113 -5.41 -11.80 -3.05
CA VAL A 113 -4.10 -11.86 -2.40
C VAL A 113 -3.31 -10.56 -2.55
N THR A 114 -3.46 -9.84 -3.66
CA THR A 114 -2.72 -8.59 -3.88
C THR A 114 -3.29 -7.43 -3.05
N VAL A 115 -4.62 -7.40 -2.84
CA VAL A 115 -5.29 -6.41 -1.98
C VAL A 115 -4.88 -6.60 -0.52
N ARG A 116 -4.84 -7.85 -0.04
CA ARG A 116 -4.37 -8.18 1.32
C ARG A 116 -2.94 -7.68 1.56
N GLY A 117 -2.06 -7.78 0.57
CA GLY A 117 -0.71 -7.24 0.64
C GLY A 117 -0.68 -5.72 0.84
N ALA A 118 -1.47 -4.98 0.07
CA ALA A 118 -1.59 -3.52 0.18
C ALA A 118 -2.21 -3.07 1.52
N ILE A 119 -3.17 -3.82 2.07
CA ILE A 119 -3.71 -3.60 3.42
C ILE A 119 -2.59 -3.72 4.46
N SER A 120 -1.76 -4.77 4.39
CA SER A 120 -0.62 -4.95 5.31
C SER A 120 0.37 -3.78 5.23
N ILE A 121 0.66 -3.28 4.03
CA ILE A 121 1.52 -2.09 3.84
C ILE A 121 0.91 -0.86 4.53
N ALA A 122 -0.41 -0.65 4.41
CA ALA A 122 -1.08 0.46 5.07
C ALA A 122 -1.01 0.36 6.61
N ARG A 123 -1.28 -0.84 7.15
CA ARG A 123 -1.28 -1.12 8.60
C ARG A 123 0.12 -1.04 9.23
N ARG A 124 1.17 -1.45 8.51
CA ARG A 124 2.57 -1.33 8.98
C ARG A 124 2.97 0.10 9.30
N LEU A 125 2.39 1.10 8.63
CA LEU A 125 2.65 2.51 8.95
C LEU A 125 1.93 2.95 10.23
N GLN A 126 0.77 2.37 10.53
CA GLN A 126 -0.01 2.71 11.71
C GLN A 126 0.58 2.09 12.98
N ASP A 127 0.89 0.79 12.92
CA ASP A 127 1.54 0.04 13.99
C ASP A 127 2.40 -1.09 13.37
N PRO A 128 3.72 -0.86 13.20
CA PRO A 128 4.61 -1.86 12.64
C PRO A 128 4.63 -3.16 13.43
N LEU A 129 4.54 -3.10 14.76
CA LEU A 129 4.67 -4.27 15.62
C LEU A 129 3.43 -5.17 15.48
N ALA A 130 2.24 -4.57 15.61
CA ALA A 130 0.98 -5.30 15.52
C ALA A 130 0.78 -6.00 14.15
N GLU A 131 1.35 -5.45 13.09
CA GLU A 131 1.25 -6.07 11.76
C GLU A 131 2.35 -7.11 11.51
N LEU A 132 3.59 -6.87 11.96
CA LEU A 132 4.70 -7.82 11.74
C LEU A 132 4.55 -9.13 12.53
N VAL A 133 3.88 -9.12 13.69
CA VAL A 133 3.64 -10.36 14.47
C VAL A 133 2.71 -11.35 13.77
N LYS A 134 1.99 -10.93 12.72
CA LYS A 134 1.12 -11.80 11.91
C LYS A 134 1.90 -12.61 10.87
N VAL A 135 3.18 -12.35 10.71
CA VAL A 135 4.07 -13.06 9.77
C VAL A 135 4.94 -14.03 10.54
N GLU A 136 5.16 -15.24 10.00
CA GLU A 136 6.16 -16.14 10.56
C GLU A 136 7.53 -15.43 10.64
N PRO A 137 8.21 -15.40 11.81
CA PRO A 137 9.43 -14.60 11.97
C PRO A 137 10.52 -14.89 10.94
N LYS A 138 10.70 -16.16 10.56
CA LYS A 138 11.66 -16.59 9.51
C LYS A 138 11.36 -15.99 8.14
N SER A 139 10.11 -15.62 7.88
CA SER A 139 9.62 -15.09 6.61
C SER A 139 9.70 -13.56 6.52
N ILE A 140 10.08 -12.87 7.60
CA ILE A 140 10.44 -11.46 7.56
C ILE A 140 11.86 -11.36 7.00
N GLY A 141 11.97 -11.22 5.68
CA GLY A 141 13.25 -11.10 4.99
C GLY A 141 13.99 -9.83 5.38
N VAL A 142 14.95 -9.94 6.28
CA VAL A 142 15.83 -8.86 6.75
C VAL A 142 17.29 -9.03 6.27
N GLY A 143 17.59 -10.11 5.56
CA GLY A 143 18.92 -10.40 5.00
C GLY A 143 18.87 -11.08 3.63
N GLN A 144 19.97 -10.97 2.87
CA GLN A 144 20.06 -11.47 1.49
C GLN A 144 20.13 -13.00 1.38
N TYR A 145 20.54 -13.71 2.43
CA TYR A 145 20.73 -15.17 2.48
C TYR A 145 19.92 -15.83 3.59
N GLN A 146 18.76 -15.25 3.91
CA GLN A 146 17.86 -15.72 4.95
C GLN A 146 16.92 -16.82 4.46
#